data_AF-A0A8T0V0L1-F1
#
_entry.id   AF-A0A8T0V0L1-F1
#
_cell.length_a   1.000
_cell.length_b   1.000
_cell.length_c   1.000
_cell.angle_alpha   90.00
_cell.angle_beta   90.00
_cell.angle_gamma   90.00
#
_symmetry.space_group_name_H-M   'P 1'
#
loop_
_entity.id
_entity.type
_entity.pdbx_description
1 polymer ?
#
loop_
_entity_poly.entity_id
_entity_poly.type
_entity_poly.pdbx_seq_one_letter_code
_entity_poly.pdbx_strand_id
1 'polypeptide(L)'
;MNFKSDFWGTNFKIYDSQPPYDGAKVSSTRSIRRFGSRRISPQVSSGNFDVGQVSYKYNLLKSRGPRRMFCTMECPSVQETWENSLKVKSLRRTGTTVLRNKAPRWHEHLQCWCLNFHGRVTVASVKNFQLVATPDPGHPDSIGDEETVLLQFGKVDSDIFTMDYRQPLSAFQAFAICLSSFGTKLACE
;
A
#
# COMPACT_ATOMS: atom_id res chain seq x y z
N MET A 1 -6.45 2.06 12.54
CA MET A 1 -5.48 1.37 11.68
C MET A 1 -4.76 0.34 12.54
N ASN A 2 -4.84 -0.94 12.20
CA ASN A 2 -4.05 -1.99 12.84
C ASN A 2 -2.96 -2.44 11.85
N PHE A 3 -1.71 -2.43 12.30
CA PHE A 3 -0.55 -2.68 11.44
C PHE A 3 0.38 -3.66 12.14
N LYS A 4 0.68 -4.78 11.50
CA LYS A 4 1.39 -5.89 12.14
C LYS A 4 2.59 -6.30 11.29
N SER A 5 3.79 -6.15 11.84
CA SER A 5 5.03 -6.64 11.22
C SER A 5 5.34 -8.08 11.63
N ASP A 6 6.06 -8.79 10.78
CA ASP A 6 6.81 -9.96 11.21
C ASP A 6 8.00 -9.56 12.10
N PHE A 7 8.65 -10.56 12.69
CA PHE A 7 9.79 -10.35 13.59
C PHE A 7 10.96 -9.62 12.90
N TRP A 8 11.10 -9.83 11.59
CA TRP A 8 12.22 -9.29 10.81
C TRP A 8 11.98 -7.88 10.26
N GLY A 9 10.74 -7.38 10.34
CA GLY A 9 10.37 -6.08 9.79
C GLY A 9 10.37 -6.05 8.26
N THR A 10 10.15 -7.19 7.61
CA THR A 10 10.09 -7.29 6.15
C THR A 10 8.73 -7.60 5.60
N ASN A 11 7.81 -8.14 6.41
CA ASN A 11 6.43 -8.35 6.00
C ASN A 11 5.50 -7.63 6.96
N PHE A 12 4.56 -6.88 6.40
CA PHE A 12 3.60 -6.10 7.14
C PHE A 12 2.19 -6.40 6.65
N LYS A 13 1.26 -6.64 7.56
CA LYS A 13 -0.17 -6.76 7.29
C LYS A 13 -0.90 -5.51 7.72
N ILE A 14 -1.83 -5.06 6.89
CA ILE A 14 -2.64 -3.87 7.10
C ILE A 14 -4.08 -4.32 7.37
N TYR A 15 -4.63 -3.82 8.47
CA TYR A 15 -5.99 -4.10 8.87
C TYR A 15 -6.81 -2.82 9.04
N ASP A 16 -8.01 -2.83 8.49
CA ASP A 16 -9.03 -1.81 8.72
C ASP A 16 -10.06 -2.30 9.76
N SER A 17 -10.61 -1.37 10.54
CA SER A 17 -11.76 -1.59 11.41
C SER A 17 -13.09 -1.65 10.67
N GLN A 18 -13.14 -1.05 9.48
CA GLN A 18 -14.32 -1.02 8.62
C GLN A 18 -14.22 -2.07 7.51
N PRO A 19 -15.34 -2.70 7.12
CA PRO A 19 -15.34 -3.66 6.03
C PRO A 19 -15.02 -2.94 4.71
N PRO A 20 -14.05 -3.41 3.91
CA PRO A 20 -13.71 -2.79 2.62
C PRO A 20 -14.80 -2.95 1.55
N TYR A 21 -15.76 -3.85 1.76
CA TYR A 21 -16.92 -4.10 0.90
C TYR A 21 -18.03 -4.83 1.69
N ASP A 22 -19.24 -4.84 1.14
CA ASP A 22 -20.38 -5.52 1.76
C ASP A 22 -20.17 -7.04 1.81
N GLY A 23 -20.33 -7.64 3.00
CA GLY A 23 -20.06 -9.06 3.24
C GLY A 23 -18.58 -9.43 3.44
N ALA A 24 -17.68 -8.46 3.62
CA ALA A 24 -16.28 -8.74 3.95
C ALA A 24 -16.15 -9.61 5.22
N LYS A 25 -15.22 -10.57 5.18
CA LYS A 25 -14.97 -11.48 6.31
C LYS A 25 -13.96 -10.87 7.28
N VAL A 26 -14.30 -10.84 8.57
CA VAL A 26 -13.38 -10.41 9.63
C VAL A 26 -12.20 -11.38 9.72
N SER A 27 -10.98 -10.84 9.80
CA SER A 27 -9.77 -11.60 10.05
C SER A 27 -9.79 -12.15 11.48
N SER A 28 -9.88 -13.47 11.63
CA SER A 28 -9.92 -14.14 12.93
C SER A 28 -8.50 -14.29 13.50
N THR A 29 -7.99 -13.24 14.14
CA THR A 29 -6.80 -13.39 14.98
C THR A 29 -7.23 -14.01 16.31
N ARG A 30 -6.92 -15.29 16.55
CA ARG A 30 -7.10 -15.94 17.85
C ARG A 30 -6.22 -15.25 18.90
N SER A 31 -6.73 -14.22 19.57
CA SER A 31 -6.18 -13.75 20.84
C SER A 31 -7.16 -12.90 21.63
N ILE A 32 -7.56 -13.46 22.78
CA ILE A 32 -8.00 -12.85 24.04
C ILE A 32 -9.51 -12.87 24.36
N ARG A 33 -9.75 -13.37 25.57
CA ARG A 33 -10.95 -13.89 26.22
C ARG A 33 -12.07 -12.86 26.31
N ARG A 34 -13.32 -13.34 26.12
CA ARG A 34 -14.54 -12.61 26.45
C ARG A 34 -14.60 -12.38 27.95
N PHE A 35 -14.33 -11.15 28.41
CA PHE A 35 -14.86 -10.67 29.68
C PHE A 35 -16.00 -9.69 29.36
N GLY A 36 -17.19 -10.01 29.86
CA GLY A 36 -18.43 -9.34 29.49
C GLY A 36 -18.42 -7.88 29.93
N SER A 37 -18.81 -7.00 29.02
CA SER A 37 -19.39 -5.70 29.36
C SER A 37 -20.52 -5.42 28.38
N ARG A 38 -21.75 -5.36 28.89
CA ARG A 38 -22.92 -4.91 28.13
C ARG A 38 -22.77 -3.41 27.91
N ARG A 39 -22.27 -3.00 26.74
CA ARG A 39 -22.35 -1.59 26.29
C ARG A 39 -23.45 -1.42 25.25
N ILE A 40 -24.41 -0.57 25.61
CA ILE A 40 -25.47 -0.05 24.75
C ILE A 40 -24.88 1.15 24.01
N SER A 41 -24.18 0.87 22.91
CA SER A 41 -23.80 1.84 21.88
C SER A 41 -24.20 1.23 20.54
N PRO A 42 -24.57 2.01 19.50
CA PRO A 42 -24.83 1.41 18.19
C PRO A 42 -23.58 0.64 17.77
N GLN A 43 -23.68 -0.69 17.77
CA GLN A 43 -22.57 -1.60 17.54
C GLN A 43 -22.26 -1.58 16.05
N VAL A 44 -21.45 -0.60 15.62
CA VAL A 44 -20.67 -0.80 14.39
C VAL A 44 -19.67 -1.89 14.75
N SER A 45 -19.90 -3.11 14.25
CA SER A 45 -19.01 -4.25 14.49
C SER A 45 -17.63 -3.93 13.94
N SER A 46 -16.78 -3.35 14.78
CA SER A 46 -15.40 -3.01 14.44
C SER A 46 -14.62 -4.32 14.41
N GLY A 47 -14.48 -4.90 13.22
CA GLY A 47 -13.72 -6.12 12.96
C GLY A 47 -12.37 -5.75 12.35
N ASN A 48 -11.33 -6.57 12.55
CA ASN A 48 -10.08 -6.40 11.81
C ASN A 48 -10.22 -7.03 10.43
N PHE A 49 -10.38 -6.24 9.38
CA PHE A 49 -10.42 -6.71 7.99
C PHE A 49 -9.03 -6.61 7.38
N ASP A 50 -8.51 -7.70 6.82
CA ASP A 50 -7.25 -7.67 6.07
C ASP A 50 -7.49 -6.89 4.76
N VAL A 51 -6.79 -5.78 4.59
CA VAL A 51 -6.94 -4.89 3.42
C VAL A 51 -5.69 -4.83 2.56
N GLY A 52 -4.64 -5.57 2.96
CA GLY A 52 -3.42 -5.65 2.19
C GLY A 52 -2.18 -5.96 3.00
N GLN A 53 -1.08 -6.09 2.26
CA GLN A 53 0.23 -6.39 2.80
C GLN A 53 1.34 -5.62 2.08
N VAL A 54 2.44 -5.41 2.80
CA VAL A 54 3.69 -4.86 2.27
C VAL A 54 4.82 -5.81 2.58
N SER A 55 5.60 -6.16 1.56
CA SER A 55 6.76 -7.03 1.67
C SER A 55 8.01 -6.33 1.15
N TYR A 56 9.12 -6.48 1.87
CA TYR A 56 10.44 -6.02 1.51
C TYR A 56 11.35 -7.22 1.23
N LYS A 57 11.94 -7.28 0.04
CA LYS A 57 12.89 -8.33 -0.30
C LYS A 57 14.30 -7.94 0.15
N TYR A 58 14.98 -8.88 0.80
CA TYR A 58 16.40 -8.77 1.12
C TYR A 58 17.25 -8.83 -0.15
N ASN A 59 18.30 -8.01 -0.18
CA ASN A 59 19.40 -8.17 -1.11
C ASN A 59 20.48 -9.00 -0.40
N LEU A 60 20.38 -10.35 -0.42
CA LEU A 60 21.36 -11.24 0.24
C LEU A 60 22.78 -11.15 -0.34
N LEU A 61 22.93 -10.59 -1.55
CA LEU A 61 24.21 -10.40 -2.21
C LEU A 61 24.37 -8.89 -2.42
N LYS A 62 25.48 -8.33 -1.90
CA LYS A 62 25.87 -6.92 -1.81
C LYS A 62 25.65 -6.09 -3.09
N SER A 63 24.42 -5.82 -3.50
CA SER A 63 24.12 -4.81 -4.50
C SER A 63 23.59 -3.58 -3.79
N ARG A 64 24.39 -2.51 -3.85
CA ARG A 64 23.99 -1.16 -3.48
C ARG A 64 22.82 -0.75 -4.39
N GLY A 65 21.60 -1.08 -3.98
CA GLY A 65 20.38 -0.81 -4.72
C GLY A 65 19.19 -0.61 -3.79
N PRO A 66 18.18 0.18 -4.19
CA PRO A 66 16.96 0.36 -3.41
C PRO A 66 16.32 -0.97 -3.06
N ARG A 67 15.85 -1.12 -1.81
CA ARG A 67 15.17 -2.34 -1.34
C ARG A 67 13.94 -2.59 -2.21
N ARG A 68 13.77 -3.81 -2.72
CA ARG A 68 12.59 -4.16 -3.54
C ARG A 68 11.38 -4.24 -2.63
N MET A 69 10.36 -3.44 -2.94
CA MET A 69 9.14 -3.33 -2.16
C MET A 69 7.97 -3.80 -3.03
N PHE A 70 7.16 -4.69 -2.47
CA PHE A 70 5.96 -5.25 -3.09
C PHE A 70 4.79 -5.00 -2.17
N CYS A 71 3.70 -4.47 -2.71
CA CYS A 71 2.47 -4.26 -1.95
C CYS A 71 1.31 -4.94 -2.67
N THR A 72 0.43 -5.54 -1.89
CA THR A 72 -0.82 -6.11 -2.38
C THR A 72 -1.94 -5.44 -1.61
N MET A 73 -2.82 -4.74 -2.30
CA MET A 73 -3.93 -3.99 -1.69
C MET A 73 -5.25 -4.49 -2.24
N GLU A 74 -6.21 -4.70 -1.34
CA GLU A 74 -7.60 -4.92 -1.71
C GLU A 74 -8.23 -3.55 -2.00
N CYS A 75 -8.30 -3.19 -3.27
CA CYS A 75 -8.86 -1.92 -3.70
C CYS A 75 -10.29 -2.14 -4.18
N PRO A 76 -11.23 -1.23 -3.90
CA PRO A 76 -12.55 -1.30 -4.50
C PRO A 76 -12.41 -1.14 -6.03
N SER A 77 -12.87 -2.13 -6.80
CA SER A 77 -12.95 -1.99 -8.26
C SER A 77 -14.32 -1.40 -8.62
N VAL A 78 -14.33 -0.29 -9.35
CA VAL A 78 -15.58 0.25 -9.91
C VAL A 78 -15.77 -0.41 -11.26
N GLN A 79 -16.52 -1.50 -11.31
CA GLN A 79 -17.04 -2.02 -12.57
C GLN A 79 -18.34 -1.28 -12.91
N GLU A 80 -18.38 -0.69 -14.09
CA GLU A 80 -19.62 -0.11 -14.62
C GLU A 80 -20.43 -1.25 -15.24
N THR A 81 -21.62 -1.52 -14.71
CA THR A 81 -22.56 -2.48 -15.30
C THR A 81 -23.79 -1.71 -15.79
N TRP A 82 -24.20 -1.94 -17.03
CA TRP A 82 -25.41 -1.35 -17.59
C TRP A 82 -26.60 -2.26 -17.28
N GLU A 83 -27.39 -1.89 -16.26
CA GLU A 83 -28.68 -2.52 -15.98
C GLU A 83 -29.81 -1.57 -16.38
N ASN A 84 -30.71 -2.02 -17.26
CA ASN A 84 -31.92 -1.29 -17.66
C ASN A 84 -31.71 0.17 -18.08
N SER A 85 -30.66 0.46 -18.85
CA SER A 85 -30.30 1.82 -19.32
C SER A 85 -29.97 2.84 -18.23
N LEU A 86 -29.91 2.43 -16.95
CA LEU A 86 -29.45 3.24 -15.84
C LEU A 86 -28.00 2.86 -15.53
N LYS A 87 -27.14 3.88 -15.43
CA LYS A 87 -25.72 3.67 -15.10
C LYS A 87 -25.60 3.34 -13.61
N VAL A 88 -25.71 2.07 -13.26
CA VAL A 88 -25.55 1.60 -11.88
C VAL A 88 -24.06 1.39 -11.60
N LYS A 89 -23.49 2.25 -10.76
CA LYS A 89 -22.16 2.01 -10.18
C LYS A 89 -22.31 1.00 -9.04
N SER A 90 -22.15 -0.28 -9.35
CA SER A 90 -22.15 -1.33 -8.34
C SER A 90 -20.72 -1.55 -7.84
N LEU A 91 -20.48 -1.32 -6.55
CA LEU A 91 -19.20 -1.65 -5.92
C LEU A 91 -19.13 -3.16 -5.69
N ARG A 92 -18.74 -3.92 -6.71
CA ARG A 92 -18.64 -5.39 -6.64
C ARG A 92 -17.17 -5.82 -6.66
N ARG A 93 -16.83 -6.70 -5.70
CA ARG A 93 -15.55 -7.40 -5.48
C ARG A 93 -14.29 -6.51 -5.54
N THR A 94 -13.55 -6.47 -4.43
CA THR A 94 -12.23 -5.82 -4.40
C THR A 94 -11.33 -6.44 -5.46
N GLY A 95 -10.76 -5.59 -6.31
CA GLY A 95 -9.70 -5.97 -7.21
C GLY A 95 -8.39 -5.92 -6.43
N THR A 96 -7.65 -7.02 -6.41
CA THR A 96 -6.32 -7.04 -5.82
C THR A 96 -5.37 -6.21 -6.68
N THR A 97 -4.93 -5.06 -6.17
CA THR A 97 -3.92 -4.21 -6.83
C THR A 97 -2.54 -4.60 -6.34
N VAL A 98 -1.66 -4.99 -7.26
CA VAL A 98 -0.26 -5.29 -6.95
C VAL A 98 0.62 -4.11 -7.33
N LEU A 99 1.37 -3.58 -6.35
CA LEU A 99 2.26 -2.44 -6.52
C LEU A 99 3.71 -2.85 -6.31
N ARG A 100 4.62 -2.24 -7.07
CA ARG A 100 6.06 -2.42 -6.92
C ARG A 100 6.79 -1.08 -6.89
N ASN A 101 7.96 -1.03 -6.26
CA ASN A 101 8.80 0.16 -6.35
C ASN A 101 9.20 0.43 -7.82
N LYS A 102 9.07 1.68 -8.26
CA LYS A 102 9.59 2.14 -9.54
C LYS A 102 11.12 1.99 -9.52
N ALA A 103 11.69 1.50 -10.62
CA ALA A 103 13.14 1.43 -10.76
C ALA A 103 13.70 2.85 -10.89
N PRO A 104 14.80 3.20 -10.19
CA PRO A 104 15.43 4.50 -10.36
C PRO A 104 15.99 4.61 -11.79
N ARG A 105 16.07 5.84 -12.29
CA ARG A 105 16.74 6.15 -13.56
C ARG A 105 18.14 6.68 -13.26
N TRP A 106 19.09 6.37 -14.14
CA TRP A 106 20.41 6.97 -14.09
C TRP A 106 20.30 8.45 -14.43
N HIS A 107 20.88 9.31 -13.61
CA HIS A 107 20.93 10.74 -13.84
C HIS A 107 22.36 11.17 -14.13
N GLU A 108 22.65 11.46 -15.41
CA GLU A 108 24.02 11.64 -15.91
C GLU A 108 24.75 12.80 -15.23
N HIS A 109 24.13 13.96 -15.06
CA HIS A 109 24.80 15.10 -14.40
C HIS A 109 25.08 14.89 -12.91
N LEU A 110 24.28 14.05 -12.24
CA LEU A 110 24.41 13.79 -10.80
C LEU A 110 25.17 12.49 -10.52
N GLN A 111 25.50 11.72 -11.57
CA GLN A 111 26.17 10.43 -11.51
C GLN A 111 25.56 9.49 -10.46
N CYS A 112 24.22 9.46 -10.38
CA CYS A 112 23.50 8.66 -9.39
C CYS A 112 22.20 8.07 -9.95
N TRP A 113 21.74 7.00 -9.30
CA TRP A 113 20.41 6.43 -9.54
C TRP A 113 19.37 7.19 -8.71
N CYS A 114 18.43 7.88 -9.37
CA CYS A 114 17.39 8.65 -8.68
C CYS A 114 16.00 8.45 -9.30
N LEU A 115 14.98 8.77 -8.53
CA LEU A 115 13.60 8.89 -9.00
C LEU A 115 13.28 10.37 -9.22
N ASN A 116 12.45 10.66 -10.21
CA ASN A 116 11.97 12.02 -10.44
C ASN A 116 10.74 12.29 -9.56
N PHE A 117 10.93 13.10 -8.53
CA PHE A 117 9.87 13.51 -7.59
C PHE A 117 9.23 14.86 -7.94
N HIS A 118 9.58 15.48 -9.07
CA HIS A 118 9.02 16.76 -9.52
C HIS A 118 9.09 17.87 -8.45
N GLY A 119 10.19 17.93 -7.71
CA GLY A 119 10.41 18.90 -6.62
C GLY A 119 9.65 18.61 -5.32
N ARG A 120 8.85 17.53 -5.24
CA ARG A 120 8.11 17.14 -4.03
C ARG A 120 9.02 16.58 -2.93
N VAL A 121 10.16 16.00 -3.31
CA VAL A 121 11.13 15.40 -2.40
C VAL A 121 12.47 16.10 -2.59
N THR A 122 13.00 16.65 -1.51
CA THR A 122 14.18 17.55 -1.53
C THR A 122 15.33 17.02 -0.69
N VAL A 123 15.08 16.06 0.22
CA VAL A 123 16.10 15.50 1.11
C VAL A 123 16.32 14.02 0.81
N ALA A 124 17.59 13.62 0.69
CA ALA A 124 17.96 12.23 0.47
C ALA A 124 17.54 11.34 1.65
N SER A 125 16.89 10.20 1.36
CA SER A 125 16.48 9.23 2.38
C SER A 125 16.20 7.87 1.75
N VAL A 126 16.48 6.79 2.48
CA VAL A 126 16.04 5.43 2.13
C VAL A 126 14.51 5.27 2.13
N LYS A 127 13.78 6.27 2.63
CA LYS A 127 12.31 6.33 2.62
C LYS A 127 11.75 7.00 1.36
N ASN A 128 12.60 7.50 0.46
CA ASN A 128 12.13 8.10 -0.78
C ASN A 128 11.80 6.99 -1.78
N PHE A 129 10.52 6.85 -2.14
CA PHE A 129 10.08 5.83 -3.10
C PHE A 129 8.87 6.26 -3.91
N GLN A 130 8.72 5.64 -5.08
CA GLN A 130 7.51 5.68 -5.89
C GLN A 130 7.02 4.23 -6.09
N LEU A 131 5.70 4.02 -6.01
CA LEU A 131 5.07 2.75 -6.35
C LEU A 131 4.25 2.89 -7.63
N VAL A 132 4.36 1.88 -8.49
CA VAL A 132 3.59 1.74 -9.73
C VAL A 132 2.78 0.45 -9.69
N ALA A 133 1.66 0.41 -10.41
CA ALA A 133 0.91 -0.82 -10.61
C ALA A 133 1.73 -1.84 -11.39
N THR A 134 1.56 -3.11 -11.06
CA THR A 134 2.00 -4.21 -11.91
C THR A 134 0.86 -4.54 -12.85
N PRO A 135 1.09 -4.66 -14.17
CA PRO A 135 0.05 -5.03 -15.12
C PRO A 135 -0.55 -6.40 -14.75
N ASP A 136 -1.87 -6.52 -14.86
CA ASP A 136 -2.59 -7.77 -14.63
C ASP A 136 -2.35 -8.71 -15.83
N PRO A 137 -1.69 -9.87 -15.66
CA PRO A 137 -1.50 -10.83 -16.75
C PRO A 137 -2.82 -11.41 -17.28
N GLY A 138 -3.94 -11.29 -16.56
CA GLY A 138 -5.27 -11.71 -17.01
C GLY A 138 -5.99 -10.72 -17.91
N HIS A 139 -5.56 -9.44 -17.92
CA HIS A 139 -6.18 -8.37 -18.69
C HIS A 139 -5.10 -7.48 -19.31
N PRO A 140 -4.42 -7.94 -20.39
CA PRO A 140 -3.36 -7.19 -21.05
C PRO A 140 -3.83 -5.84 -21.64
N ASP A 141 -5.14 -5.69 -21.89
CA ASP A 141 -5.77 -4.45 -22.34
C ASP A 141 -6.07 -3.46 -21.20
N SER A 142 -5.75 -3.82 -19.95
CA SER A 142 -5.68 -2.85 -18.87
C SER A 142 -4.48 -1.97 -19.16
N ILE A 143 -4.72 -0.87 -19.88
CA ILE A 143 -3.77 0.24 -20.11
C ILE A 143 -3.52 0.92 -18.75
N GLY A 144 -2.93 0.20 -17.82
CA GLY A 144 -2.19 0.77 -16.72
C GLY A 144 -0.82 1.06 -17.29
N ASP A 145 -0.60 2.32 -17.68
CA ASP A 145 0.73 2.81 -18.02
C ASP A 145 1.69 2.35 -16.90
N GLU A 146 2.63 1.46 -17.24
CA GLU A 146 3.62 0.91 -16.30
C GLU A 146 4.43 2.02 -15.60
N GLU A 147 4.36 3.24 -16.11
CA GLU A 147 4.99 4.42 -15.57
C GLU A 147 4.12 5.24 -14.59
N THR A 148 2.81 4.99 -14.54
CA THR A 148 1.90 5.74 -13.68
C THR A 148 2.17 5.47 -12.21
N VAL A 149 2.71 6.48 -11.54
CA VAL A 149 3.00 6.47 -10.10
C VAL A 149 1.68 6.58 -9.32
N LEU A 150 1.35 5.54 -8.57
CA LEU A 150 0.14 5.49 -7.72
C LEU A 150 0.39 5.98 -6.29
N LEU A 151 1.64 5.86 -5.81
CA LEU A 151 2.06 6.41 -4.53
C LEU A 151 3.47 6.98 -4.65
N GLN A 152 3.66 8.21 -4.22
CA GLN A 152 4.96 8.87 -4.09
C GLN A 152 5.13 9.31 -2.65
N PHE A 153 6.25 8.90 -2.04
CA PHE A 153 6.59 9.27 -0.68
C PHE A 153 8.05 9.70 -0.60
N GLY A 154 8.35 10.74 0.18
CA GLY A 154 9.73 11.12 0.42
C GLY A 154 9.91 12.31 1.34
N LYS A 155 11.16 12.50 1.75
CA LYS A 155 11.58 13.45 2.78
C LYS A 155 11.73 14.86 2.21
N VAL A 156 11.23 15.85 2.95
CA VAL A 156 11.45 17.28 2.65
C VAL A 156 12.17 18.02 3.77
N ASP A 157 12.09 17.53 5.01
CA ASP A 157 12.83 18.03 6.17
C ASP A 157 12.99 16.92 7.23
N SER A 158 13.67 17.15 8.36
CA SER A 158 14.01 16.18 9.42
C SER A 158 12.92 15.15 9.68
N ASP A 159 11.70 15.64 9.93
CA ASP A 159 10.53 14.84 10.30
C ASP A 159 9.31 15.18 9.42
N ILE A 160 9.56 15.81 8.27
CA ILE A 160 8.52 16.23 7.32
C ILE A 160 8.69 15.44 6.04
N PHE A 161 7.59 14.81 5.61
CA PHE A 161 7.52 13.98 4.42
C PHE A 161 6.30 14.38 3.57
N THR A 162 6.43 14.28 2.26
CA THR A 162 5.30 14.42 1.33
C THR A 162 4.75 13.04 0.97
N MET A 163 3.43 12.93 0.87
CA MET A 163 2.74 11.72 0.40
C MET A 163 1.72 12.11 -0.66
N ASP A 164 1.96 11.69 -1.91
CA ASP A 164 1.04 11.86 -3.04
C ASP A 164 0.48 10.49 -3.42
N TYR A 165 -0.83 10.33 -3.46
CA TYR A 165 -1.48 9.08 -3.82
C TYR A 165 -2.55 9.29 -4.89
N ARG A 166 -2.82 8.24 -5.66
CA ARG A 166 -3.87 8.22 -6.69
C ARG A 166 -4.78 7.02 -6.49
N GLN A 167 -6.00 7.13 -7.03
CA GLN A 167 -6.87 5.97 -7.20
C GLN A 167 -6.10 4.85 -7.94
N PRO A 168 -6.26 3.58 -7.54
CA PRO A 168 -7.30 3.07 -6.66
C PRO A 168 -6.92 3.05 -5.16
N LEU A 169 -5.77 3.61 -4.76
CA LEU A 169 -5.38 3.66 -3.35
C LEU A 169 -6.25 4.68 -2.58
N SER A 170 -6.73 4.27 -1.41
CA SER A 170 -7.23 5.20 -0.41
C SER A 170 -6.08 5.88 0.36
N ALA A 171 -6.37 7.03 0.98
CA ALA A 171 -5.42 7.71 1.86
C ALA A 171 -4.94 6.79 3.00
N PHE A 172 -5.84 5.96 3.53
CA PHE A 172 -5.54 4.99 4.57
C PHE A 172 -4.50 3.97 4.11
N GLN A 173 -4.71 3.35 2.93
CA GLN A 173 -3.78 2.37 2.37
C GLN A 173 -2.44 3.02 2.05
N ALA A 174 -2.45 4.19 1.40
CA ALA A 174 -1.24 4.95 1.08
C ALA A 174 -0.43 5.28 2.34
N PHE A 175 -1.08 5.77 3.39
CA PHE A 175 -0.44 6.10 4.65
C PHE A 175 0.13 4.86 5.34
N ALA A 176 -0.60 3.75 5.33
CA ALA A 176 -0.15 2.48 5.89
C ALA A 176 1.10 1.93 5.19
N ILE A 177 1.13 2.03 3.87
CA ILE A 177 2.31 1.70 3.07
C ILE A 177 3.49 2.60 3.47
N CYS A 178 3.29 3.91 3.63
CA CYS A 178 4.36 4.84 4.02
C CYS A 178 4.91 4.53 5.42
N LEU A 179 4.05 4.25 6.40
CA LEU A 179 4.47 3.88 7.75
C LEU A 179 5.34 2.62 7.79
N SER A 180 5.12 1.66 6.90
CA SER A 180 5.96 0.45 6.77
C SER A 180 7.44 0.76 6.45
N SER A 181 7.72 1.96 5.92
CA SER A 181 9.08 2.43 5.63
C SER A 181 9.83 2.93 6.87
N PHE A 182 9.14 3.19 7.99
CA PHE A 182 9.74 3.71 9.23
C PHE A 182 10.24 2.62 10.18
N GLY A 183 9.75 1.39 10.07
CA GLY A 183 10.18 0.28 10.93
C GLY A 183 11.69 -0.03 10.81
N THR A 184 12.32 -0.30 11.94
CA THR A 184 13.67 -0.88 12.02
C THR A 184 13.66 -2.26 11.39
N LYS A 185 14.44 -2.44 10.33
CA LYS A 185 14.56 -3.72 9.62
C LYS A 185 15.88 -4.33 10.03
N LEU A 186 15.84 -5.19 11.05
CA LEU A 186 17.03 -5.77 11.69
C LEU A 186 17.92 -6.55 10.70
N ALA A 187 17.40 -6.95 9.55
CA ALA A 187 18.14 -7.68 8.53
C ALA A 187 18.42 -6.84 7.27
N CYS A 188 18.40 -5.50 7.37
CA CYS A 188 18.70 -4.63 6.23
C CYS A 188 19.73 -3.52 6.50
N GLU A 189 20.47 -3.58 7.61
CA GLU A 189 21.68 -2.78 7.83
C GLU A 189 22.93 -3.47 7.27
#